data_AF-E8T5X1-F1
#
_entry.id   AF-E8T5X1-F1
#
_cell.length_a   1.000
_cell.length_b   1.000
_cell.length_c   1.000
_cell.angle_alpha   90.00
_cell.angle_beta   90.00
_cell.angle_gamma   90.00
#
_symmetry.space_group_name_H-M   'P 1'
#
loop_
_entity.id
_entity.type
_entity.pdbx_description
1 polymer ?
#
loop_
_entity_poly.entity_id
_entity_poly.type
_entity_poly.pdbx_seq_one_letter_code
_entity_poly.pdbx_strand_id
1 'polypeptide(L)'
;MDREELRRLLSDLRSFTAENPDWAVVVEGKRDQHALEILGVDNVYALKGKPFHDAAQELSELFKGAVILTDLDRQGEEIFKKLQKVLPSYGLKVDSSFRERLGVSGVKFVEKIPQEIKRRRDGR
;
A
#
# COMPACT_ATOMS: atom_id res chain seq x y z
N MET A 1 -5.28 5.73 -17.75
CA MET A 1 -4.22 5.79 -16.73
C MET A 1 -3.96 7.25 -16.43
N ASP A 2 -4.37 7.71 -15.25
CA ASP A 2 -4.17 9.07 -14.77
C ASP A 2 -2.86 9.15 -13.96
N ARG A 3 -1.81 9.66 -14.62
CA ARG A 3 -0.49 9.79 -14.00
C ARG A 3 -0.38 10.98 -13.06
N GLU A 4 -1.26 11.96 -13.19
CA GLU A 4 -1.33 13.08 -12.26
C GLU A 4 -1.83 12.55 -10.91
N GLU A 5 -2.91 11.75 -10.94
CA GLU A 5 -3.42 11.11 -9.74
C GLU A 5 -2.42 10.15 -9.11
N LEU A 6 -1.71 9.33 -9.92
CA LEU A 6 -0.66 8.45 -9.39
C LEU A 6 0.42 9.24 -8.61
N ARG A 7 0.83 10.40 -9.14
CA ARG A 7 1.84 11.25 -8.49
C ARG A 7 1.30 11.87 -7.21
N ARG A 8 0.05 12.35 -7.21
CA ARG A 8 -0.59 12.89 -6.01
C ARG A 8 -0.74 11.82 -4.94
N LEU A 9 -1.24 10.64 -5.31
CA LEU A 9 -1.34 9.49 -4.40
C LEU A 9 -0.03 9.22 -3.70
N LEU A 10 1.07 9.16 -4.44
CA LEU A 10 2.39 8.87 -3.85
C LEU A 10 2.93 10.02 -3.02
N SER A 11 2.72 11.26 -3.45
CA SER A 11 3.08 12.42 -2.64
C SER A 11 2.37 12.39 -1.30
N ASP A 12 1.05 12.15 -1.32
CA ASP A 12 0.23 12.12 -0.13
C ASP A 12 0.53 10.90 0.74
N LEU A 13 0.80 9.73 0.14
CA LEU A 13 1.15 8.52 0.89
C LEU A 13 2.48 8.71 1.62
N ARG A 14 3.47 9.35 0.99
CA ARG A 14 4.76 9.69 1.63
C ARG A 14 4.58 10.67 2.78
N SER A 15 3.83 11.75 2.57
CA SER A 15 3.53 12.71 3.64
C SER A 15 2.79 12.02 4.79
N PHE A 16 1.80 11.17 4.46
CA PHE A 16 1.05 10.42 5.45
C PHE A 16 1.96 9.51 6.29
N THR A 17 2.83 8.70 5.68
CA THR A 17 3.73 7.81 6.43
C THR A 17 4.76 8.57 7.25
N ALA A 18 5.22 9.74 6.79
CA ALA A 18 6.14 10.59 7.53
C ALA A 18 5.50 11.25 8.76
N GLU A 19 4.23 11.69 8.63
CA GLU A 19 3.47 12.33 9.70
C GLU A 19 2.86 11.31 10.68
N ASN A 20 2.67 10.07 10.25
CA ASN A 20 2.06 8.98 11.01
C ASN A 20 3.03 7.79 11.13
N PRO A 21 4.13 7.93 11.91
CA PRO A 21 5.12 6.86 12.04
C PRO A 21 4.57 5.61 12.75
N ASP A 22 3.42 5.71 13.42
CA ASP A 22 2.69 4.61 14.02
C ASP A 22 1.65 3.98 13.07
N TRP A 23 1.74 4.25 11.77
CA TRP A 23 0.98 3.56 10.73
C TRP A 23 1.88 2.78 9.78
N ALA A 24 1.37 1.64 9.30
CA ALA A 24 2.02 0.82 8.28
C ALA A 24 1.27 0.87 6.95
N VAL A 25 2.01 0.73 5.84
CA VAL A 25 1.42 0.48 4.51
C VAL A 25 1.49 -1.02 4.22
N VAL A 26 0.34 -1.69 4.25
CA VAL A 26 0.26 -3.15 4.08
C VAL A 26 0.10 -3.49 2.60
N VAL A 27 1.05 -4.26 2.08
CA VAL A 27 1.10 -4.73 0.69
C VAL A 27 1.15 -6.26 0.61
N GLU A 28 0.88 -6.81 -0.57
CA GLU A 28 0.84 -8.26 -0.75
C GLU A 28 2.22 -8.90 -0.65
N GLY A 29 3.22 -8.36 -1.35
CA GLY A 29 4.53 -8.99 -1.47
C GLY A 29 5.73 -8.06 -1.31
N LYS A 30 6.91 -8.68 -1.16
CA LYS A 30 8.19 -7.98 -1.02
C LYS A 30 8.55 -7.10 -2.22
N ARG A 31 8.02 -7.40 -3.42
CA ARG A 31 8.25 -6.58 -4.62
C ARG A 31 7.48 -5.26 -4.53
N ASP A 32 6.25 -5.31 -4.04
CA ASP A 32 5.43 -4.13 -3.79
C ASP A 32 6.06 -3.27 -2.70
N GLN A 33 6.53 -3.92 -1.63
CA GLN A 33 7.27 -3.26 -0.55
C GLN A 33 8.47 -2.50 -1.12
N HIS A 34 9.34 -3.21 -1.84
CA HIS A 34 10.52 -2.60 -2.45
C HIS A 34 10.16 -1.46 -3.40
N ALA A 35 9.09 -1.62 -4.19
CA ALA A 35 8.63 -0.59 -5.13
C ALA A 35 8.20 0.71 -4.43
N LEU A 36 7.59 0.63 -3.25
CA LEU A 36 7.19 1.79 -2.46
C LEU A 36 8.37 2.40 -1.69
N GLU A 37 9.23 1.56 -1.11
CA GLU A 37 10.43 2.00 -0.37
C GLU A 37 11.39 2.80 -1.26
N ILE A 38 11.65 2.37 -2.50
CA ILE A 38 12.51 3.14 -3.43
C ILE A 38 11.89 4.48 -3.87
N LEU A 39 10.59 4.65 -3.65
CA LEU A 39 9.87 5.91 -3.88
C LEU A 39 9.78 6.76 -2.61
N GLY A 40 10.37 6.30 -1.50
CA GLY A 40 10.45 7.02 -0.22
C GLY A 40 9.18 6.94 0.61
N VAL A 41 8.42 5.86 0.50
CA VAL A 41 7.33 5.52 1.42
C VAL A 41 7.90 4.69 2.56
N ASP A 42 7.63 5.11 3.79
CA ASP A 42 8.13 4.45 5.00
C ASP A 42 7.12 3.43 5.55
N ASN A 43 7.57 2.60 6.51
CA ASN A 43 6.72 1.65 7.24
C ASN A 43 5.93 0.67 6.36
N VAL A 44 6.52 0.19 5.27
CA VAL A 44 5.85 -0.73 4.34
C VAL A 44 5.97 -2.18 4.84
N TYR A 45 4.84 -2.86 5.00
CA TYR A 45 4.74 -4.23 5.51
C TYR A 45 4.21 -5.19 4.45
N ALA A 46 4.99 -6.21 4.08
CA ALA A 46 4.60 -7.24 3.11
C ALA A 46 3.96 -8.47 3.80
N LEU A 47 2.78 -8.89 3.32
CA LEU A 47 2.05 -10.04 3.85
C LEU A 47 2.58 -11.41 3.41
N LYS A 48 3.20 -11.49 2.23
CA LYS A 48 3.51 -12.75 1.55
C LYS A 48 4.22 -13.74 2.45
N GLY A 49 3.61 -14.92 2.61
CA GLY A 49 4.14 -16.02 3.40
C GLY A 49 3.64 -16.07 4.84
N LYS A 50 2.72 -15.18 5.23
CA LYS A 50 2.14 -15.14 6.59
C LYS A 50 0.62 -15.36 6.58
N PRO A 51 0.07 -16.10 7.56
CA PRO A 51 -1.36 -16.08 7.85
C PRO A 51 -1.84 -14.67 8.21
N PHE A 52 -3.08 -14.33 7.86
CA PHE A 52 -3.63 -12.99 8.10
C PHE A 52 -3.70 -12.62 9.58
N HIS A 53 -4.01 -13.59 10.45
CA HIS A 53 -4.10 -13.37 11.89
C HIS A 53 -2.72 -13.11 12.52
N ASP A 54 -1.71 -13.89 12.14
CA ASP A 54 -0.33 -13.69 12.59
C ASP A 54 0.19 -12.32 12.14
N ALA A 55 -0.05 -11.95 10.88
CA ALA A 55 0.33 -10.64 10.37
C ALA A 55 -0.41 -9.50 11.10
N ALA A 56 -1.69 -9.66 11.42
CA ALA A 56 -2.46 -8.67 12.16
C ALA A 56 -1.97 -8.51 13.60
N GLN A 57 -1.61 -9.62 14.26
CA GLN A 57 -1.00 -9.59 15.59
C GLN A 57 0.32 -8.80 15.56
N GLU A 58 1.25 -9.17 14.67
CA GLU A 58 2.54 -8.47 14.54
C GLU A 58 2.36 -6.97 14.24
N LEU A 59 1.45 -6.62 13.33
CA LEU A 59 1.15 -5.22 13.02
C LEU A 59 0.59 -4.49 14.24
N SER A 60 -0.28 -5.12 15.04
CA SER A 60 -0.88 -4.51 16.22
C SER A 60 0.10 -4.25 17.38
N GLU A 61 1.20 -4.99 17.42
CA GLU A 61 2.27 -4.79 18.40
C GLU A 61 3.15 -3.57 18.06
N LEU A 62 3.19 -3.18 16.78
CA LEU A 62 4.11 -2.16 16.25
C LEU A 62 3.40 -0.86 15.82
N PHE A 63 2.14 -0.95 15.40
CA PHE A 63 1.41 0.14 14.76
C PHE A 63 0.01 0.32 15.36
N LYS A 64 -0.55 1.52 15.24
CA LYS A 64 -1.93 1.85 15.60
C LYS A 64 -2.89 1.81 14.43
N GLY A 65 -2.38 1.83 13.20
CA GLY A 65 -3.19 1.79 11.99
C GLY A 65 -2.45 1.25 10.77
N ALA A 66 -3.22 0.93 9.74
CA ALA A 66 -2.74 0.37 8.51
C ALA A 66 -3.45 0.98 7.30
N VAL A 67 -2.67 1.45 6.33
CA VAL A 67 -3.14 1.69 4.96
C VAL A 67 -3.09 0.36 4.23
N ILE A 68 -4.22 -0.09 3.66
CA ILE A 68 -4.23 -1.32 2.85
C ILE A 68 -4.03 -0.93 1.38
N LEU A 69 -2.90 -1.33 0.79
CA LEU A 69 -2.56 -1.03 -0.60
C LEU A 69 -2.21 -2.32 -1.35
N THR A 70 -3.24 -3.10 -1.66
CA THR A 70 -3.14 -4.36 -2.43
C THR A 70 -3.38 -4.13 -3.92
N ASP A 71 -3.06 -5.13 -4.73
CA ASP A 71 -3.28 -5.06 -6.18
C ASP A 71 -4.79 -4.99 -6.51
N LEU A 72 -5.10 -4.38 -7.65
CA LEU A 72 -6.45 -4.25 -8.19
C LEU A 72 -6.78 -5.42 -9.13
N ASP A 73 -6.44 -6.61 -8.68
CA ASP A 73 -6.80 -7.87 -9.32
C ASP A 73 -7.69 -8.72 -8.41
N ARG A 74 -8.05 -9.93 -8.87
CA ARG A 74 -8.96 -10.79 -8.11
C ARG A 74 -8.35 -11.21 -6.76
N GLN A 75 -7.06 -11.52 -6.74
CA GLN A 75 -6.37 -11.97 -5.53
C GLN A 75 -6.19 -10.81 -4.55
N GLY A 76 -5.76 -9.64 -5.04
CA GLY A 76 -5.59 -8.46 -4.22
C GLY A 76 -6.91 -7.95 -3.64
N GLU A 77 -8.04 -8.16 -4.33
CA GLU A 77 -9.38 -7.89 -3.81
C GLU A 77 -9.80 -8.87 -2.71
N GLU A 78 -9.49 -10.16 -2.85
CA GLU A 78 -9.72 -11.16 -1.79
C GLU A 78 -8.89 -10.84 -0.53
N ILE A 79 -7.64 -10.42 -0.71
CA ILE A 79 -6.74 -10.01 0.38
C ILE A 79 -7.26 -8.74 1.04
N PHE A 80 -7.61 -7.72 0.26
CA PHE A 80 -8.18 -6.47 0.75
C PHE A 80 -9.38 -6.71 1.67
N LYS A 81 -10.36 -7.50 1.22
CA LYS A 81 -11.55 -7.85 1.99
C LYS A 81 -11.25 -8.59 3.29
N LYS A 82 -10.22 -9.43 3.31
CA LYS A 82 -9.79 -10.14 4.52
C LYS A 82 -9.14 -9.17 5.51
N LEU A 83 -8.21 -8.34 5.04
CA LEU A 83 -7.50 -7.36 5.88
C LEU A 83 -8.45 -6.32 6.49
N GLN A 84 -9.42 -5.83 5.71
CA GLN A 84 -10.44 -4.90 6.22
C GLN A 84 -11.24 -5.46 7.41
N LYS A 85 -11.34 -6.79 7.55
CA LYS A 85 -12.02 -7.45 8.67
C LYS A 85 -11.07 -7.82 9.79
N VAL A 86 -9.90 -8.37 9.44
CA VAL A 86 -8.96 -8.92 10.42
C VAL A 86 -8.22 -7.80 11.15
N LEU A 87 -7.73 -6.76 10.47
CA LEU A 87 -6.91 -5.74 11.15
C LEU A 87 -7.69 -5.02 12.27
N PRO A 88 -8.96 -4.59 12.08
CA PRO A 88 -9.73 -3.97 13.15
C PRO A 88 -10.02 -4.91 14.34
N SER A 89 -10.11 -6.22 14.13
CA SER A 89 -10.31 -7.15 15.25
C SER A 89 -9.10 -7.24 16.18
N TYR A 90 -7.93 -6.75 15.74
CA TYR A 90 -6.72 -6.58 16.55
C TYR A 90 -6.51 -5.12 17.00
N GLY A 91 -7.52 -4.25 16.84
CA GLY A 91 -7.49 -2.86 17.30
C GLY A 91 -6.79 -1.87 16.36
N LEU A 92 -6.40 -2.30 15.16
CA LEU A 92 -5.79 -1.42 14.15
C LEU A 92 -6.86 -0.60 13.42
N LYS A 93 -6.61 0.71 13.27
CA LYS A 93 -7.37 1.53 12.31
C LYS A 93 -7.00 1.13 10.89
N VAL A 94 -7.96 1.22 9.97
CA VAL A 94 -7.76 0.87 8.56
C VAL A 94 -8.12 2.04 7.67
N ASP A 95 -7.24 2.33 6.70
CA ASP A 95 -7.50 3.28 5.61
C ASP A 95 -7.36 2.58 4.25
N SER A 96 -8.41 2.65 3.43
CA SER A 96 -8.47 2.13 2.07
C SER A 96 -8.46 3.22 0.99
N SER A 97 -8.47 4.50 1.36
CA SER A 97 -8.59 5.62 0.44
C SER A 97 -7.44 5.66 -0.59
N PHE A 98 -6.22 5.31 -0.17
CA PHE A 98 -5.08 5.20 -1.09
C PHE A 98 -5.25 4.10 -2.15
N ARG A 99 -5.88 2.96 -1.82
CA ARG A 99 -6.19 1.91 -2.79
C ARG A 99 -7.28 2.34 -3.77
N GLU A 100 -8.28 3.07 -3.31
CA GLU A 100 -9.31 3.65 -4.18
C GLU A 100 -8.71 4.63 -5.19
N ARG A 101 -7.80 5.51 -4.72
CA ARG A 101 -7.04 6.43 -5.57
C ARG A 101 -6.11 5.70 -6.54
N LEU A 102 -5.53 4.57 -6.14
CA LEU A 102 -4.75 3.72 -7.05
C LEU A 102 -5.64 3.26 -8.22
N GLY A 103 -6.91 2.93 -7.95
CA GLY A 103 -7.90 2.62 -8.96
C GLY A 103 -8.17 3.77 -9.92
N VAL A 104 -8.31 4.99 -9.42
CA VAL A 104 -8.47 6.21 -10.24
C VAL A 104 -7.25 6.42 -11.15
N SER A 105 -6.03 6.19 -10.64
CA SER A 105 -4.81 6.28 -11.43
C SER A 105 -4.76 5.27 -12.60
N GLY A 106 -5.51 4.17 -12.52
CA GLY A 106 -5.52 3.09 -13.50
C GLY A 106 -4.29 2.18 -13.45
N VAL A 107 -3.46 2.26 -12.40
CA VAL A 107 -2.39 1.29 -12.13
C VAL A 107 -2.99 0.10 -11.41
N LYS A 108 -2.76 -1.10 -11.94
CA LYS A 108 -3.33 -2.34 -11.40
C LYS A 108 -2.47 -2.99 -10.31
N PHE A 109 -1.15 -2.91 -10.45
CA PHE A 109 -0.20 -3.64 -9.60
C PHE A 109 0.75 -2.67 -8.91
N VAL A 110 0.92 -2.79 -7.60
CA VAL A 110 1.76 -1.90 -6.79
C VAL A 110 3.22 -1.98 -7.23
N GLU A 111 3.75 -3.17 -7.51
CA GLU A 111 5.11 -3.34 -8.05
C GLU A 111 5.40 -2.58 -9.37
N LYS A 112 4.36 -2.16 -10.11
CA LYS A 112 4.51 -1.42 -11.38
C LYS A 112 4.57 0.10 -11.20
N ILE A 113 4.20 0.61 -10.03
CA ILE A 113 4.17 2.06 -9.75
C ILE A 113 5.48 2.77 -10.14
N PRO A 114 6.69 2.27 -9.81
CA PRO A 114 7.93 2.95 -10.18
C PRO A 114 8.13 3.11 -11.69
N GLN A 115 7.70 2.12 -12.48
CA GLN A 115 7.83 2.13 -13.94
C GLN A 115 6.89 3.18 -14.55
N GLU A 116 5.69 3.25 -13.99
CA GLU A 116 4.62 4.14 -14.45
C GLU A 116 4.91 5.63 -14.19
N ILE A 117 5.64 5.95 -13.12
CA ILE A 117 6.11 7.31 -12.84
C ILE A 117 7.29 7.70 -13.76
N LYS A 118 8.21 6.77 -14.00
CA LYS A 118 9.50 7.01 -14.70
C LYS A 118 9.38 7.24 -16.20
N ARG A 119 8.25 6.94 -16.84
CA ARG A 119 7.98 7.15 -18.29
C ARG A 119 7.95 8.62 -18.74
N ARG A 120 8.87 9.47 -18.25
CA ARG A 120 9.07 10.88 -18.62
C ARG A 120 10.55 11.28 -18.83
N ARG A 121 11.45 10.36 -19.14
CA ARG A 121 12.79 10.70 -19.63
C ARG A 121 13.18 9.84 -20.84
N ASP A 122 12.44 9.97 -21.93
CA ASP A 122 12.95 9.69 -23.29
C ASP A 122 12.19 10.63 -24.22
N GLY A 123 12.72 11.84 -24.27
CA GLY A 123 12.24 12.99 -25.01
C GLY A 123 13.38 14.00 -25.06
N ARG A 124 14.52 13.53 -25.56
CA ARG A 124 15.62 14.33 -26.10
C ARG A 124 16.09 13.62 -27.36
#